data_AF-J5TS02-F1
#
_entry.id   AF-J5TS02-F1
#
_cell.length_a   1.000
_cell.length_b   1.000
_cell.length_c   1.000
_cell.angle_alpha   90.00
_cell.angle_beta   90.00
_cell.angle_gamma   90.00
#
_symmetry.space_group_name_H-M   'P 1'
#
loop_
_entity.id
_entity.type
_entity.pdbx_description
1 polymer ?
#
loop_
_entity_poly.entity_id
_entity_poly.type
_entity_poly.pdbx_seq_one_letter_code
_entity_poly.pdbx_strand_id
1 'polypeptide(L)'
;MIHFVSLGPGDPELITLKALRTLREADYIYTPVPVSRKGRHASKAAEMMLSLGIREEQIQLYDLPMSKDRDGALEAYEIVAREACEKQKAEPSARIAIVAEGDCGFYSSSAYIGEHIEQEGFTTEQICGVPAFIACNGRLGGQLVQLEEQCTVIPGEATREEWDRAWQSRHTIVVMKGSLCEAEIKSAIAQHPDRKWHYFEFVGMPKEYITSSTDEILQREFPYFSIIISKRR
;
A
#
# COMPACT_ATOMS: atom_id res chain seq x y z
N MET A 1 15.13 18.45 -4.26
CA MET A 1 14.11 17.57 -4.88
C MET A 1 13.95 16.39 -3.95
N ILE A 2 12.72 16.11 -3.53
CA ILE A 2 12.42 15.03 -2.59
C ILE A 2 11.83 13.85 -3.37
N HIS A 3 12.33 12.64 -3.15
CA HIS A 3 11.89 11.46 -3.88
C HIS A 3 10.82 10.71 -3.08
N PHE A 4 9.68 10.39 -3.71
CA PHE A 4 8.78 9.36 -3.23
C PHE A 4 9.22 8.01 -3.80
N VAL A 5 9.61 7.09 -2.93
CA VAL A 5 10.19 5.81 -3.34
C VAL A 5 9.29 4.65 -2.95
N SER A 6 8.78 3.95 -3.97
CA SER A 6 7.96 2.77 -3.77
C SER A 6 8.81 1.57 -3.38
N LEU A 7 8.47 0.92 -2.27
CA LEU A 7 9.17 -0.28 -1.79
C LEU A 7 8.71 -1.56 -2.49
N GLY A 8 7.52 -1.55 -3.11
CA GLY A 8 6.86 -2.76 -3.56
C GLY A 8 6.02 -3.41 -2.45
N PRO A 9 5.44 -4.59 -2.70
CA PRO A 9 4.30 -5.13 -1.96
C PRO A 9 4.65 -5.77 -0.61
N GLY A 10 5.94 -5.98 -0.32
CA GLY A 10 6.43 -6.63 0.90
C GLY A 10 7.65 -7.51 0.64
N ASP A 11 7.65 -8.24 -0.48
CA ASP A 11 8.79 -9.05 -0.91
C ASP A 11 9.97 -8.14 -1.31
N PRO A 12 11.14 -8.22 -0.63
CA PRO A 12 12.31 -7.40 -0.94
C PRO A 12 12.79 -7.54 -2.39
N GLU A 13 12.56 -8.68 -3.04
CA GLU A 13 12.97 -8.90 -4.44
C GLU A 13 12.07 -8.19 -5.45
N LEU A 14 10.90 -7.69 -5.03
CA LEU A 14 9.98 -6.93 -5.89
C LEU A 14 10.22 -5.42 -5.86
N ILE A 15 11.26 -4.96 -5.15
CA ILE A 15 11.71 -3.56 -5.26
C ILE A 15 12.32 -3.31 -6.65
N THR A 16 12.06 -2.14 -7.23
CA THR A 16 12.68 -1.79 -8.52
C THR A 16 14.15 -1.42 -8.33
N LEU A 17 14.97 -1.66 -9.37
CA LEU A 17 16.39 -1.27 -9.34
C LEU A 17 16.58 0.24 -9.13
N LYS A 18 15.68 1.07 -9.69
CA LYS A 18 15.70 2.53 -9.49
C LYS A 18 15.42 2.88 -8.03
N ALA A 19 14.39 2.28 -7.43
CA ALA A 19 14.05 2.50 -6.02
C ALA A 19 15.20 2.11 -5.09
N LEU A 20 15.76 0.90 -5.25
CA LEU A 20 16.87 0.43 -4.42
C LEU A 20 18.11 1.33 -4.53
N ARG A 21 18.46 1.78 -5.75
CA ARG A 21 19.57 2.72 -5.95
C ARG A 21 19.31 4.04 -5.24
N THR A 22 18.11 4.61 -5.40
CA THR A 22 17.74 5.88 -4.75
C THR A 22 17.81 5.79 -3.23
N LEU A 23 17.33 4.69 -2.63
CA LEU A 23 17.42 4.49 -1.18
C LEU A 23 18.87 4.36 -0.70
N ARG A 24 19.73 3.66 -1.44
CA ARG A 24 21.16 3.53 -1.09
C ARG A 24 21.91 4.86 -1.13
N GLU A 25 21.51 5.74 -2.03
CA GLU A 25 22.11 7.07 -2.23
C GLU A 25 21.49 8.16 -1.34
N ALA A 26 20.33 7.91 -0.72
CA ALA A 26 19.63 8.85 0.14
C ALA A 26 20.39 9.11 1.45
N ASP A 27 20.40 10.35 1.90
CA ASP A 27 20.94 10.72 3.21
C ASP A 27 19.88 10.53 4.31
N TYR A 28 18.62 10.81 3.97
CA TYR A 28 17.46 10.70 4.87
C TYR A 28 16.31 9.98 4.19
N ILE A 29 15.77 8.96 4.86
CA ILE A 29 14.67 8.11 4.37
C ILE A 29 13.55 8.12 5.40
N TYR A 30 12.48 8.85 5.12
CA TYR A 30 11.31 8.90 6.01
C TYR A 30 10.39 7.71 5.77
N THR A 31 10.10 6.96 6.83
CA THR A 31 9.26 5.75 6.77
C THR A 31 8.25 5.71 7.92
N PRO A 32 6.99 5.32 7.66
CA PRO A 32 5.96 5.29 8.68
C PRO A 32 6.18 4.15 9.69
N VAL A 33 5.76 4.41 10.93
CA VAL A 33 5.58 3.42 11.98
C VAL A 33 4.12 3.43 12.41
N PRO A 34 3.37 2.32 12.24
CA PRO A 34 1.98 2.29 12.66
C PRO A 34 1.83 2.45 14.18
N VAL A 35 0.98 3.37 14.62
CA VAL A 35 0.65 3.58 16.03
C VAL A 35 -0.83 3.28 16.26
N SER A 36 -1.14 2.49 17.28
CA SER A 36 -2.51 2.11 17.63
C SER A 36 -2.75 2.25 19.14
N ARG A 37 -3.99 2.00 19.60
CA ARG A 37 -4.29 1.89 21.04
C ARG A 37 -3.44 0.85 21.77
N LYS A 38 -2.90 -0.15 21.06
CA LYS A 38 -2.02 -1.19 21.61
C LYS A 38 -0.54 -0.76 21.65
N GLY A 39 -0.22 0.47 21.25
CA GLY A 39 1.13 1.01 21.20
C GLY A 39 1.69 1.15 19.78
N ARG A 40 2.98 1.47 19.72
CA ARG A 40 3.82 1.62 18.52
C ARG A 40 4.22 0.24 18.01
N HIS A 41 3.92 -0.05 16.75
CA HIS A 41 4.26 -1.32 16.10
C HIS A 41 5.64 -1.27 15.45
N ALA A 42 6.17 -2.41 15.01
CA ALA A 42 7.36 -2.43 14.16
C ALA A 42 7.02 -1.91 12.74
N SER A 43 7.93 -1.16 12.13
CA SER A 43 7.79 -0.73 10.73
C SER A 43 8.30 -1.82 9.79
N LYS A 44 7.37 -2.45 9.08
CA LYS A 44 7.70 -3.47 8.07
C LYS A 44 8.52 -2.88 6.92
N ALA A 45 8.23 -1.65 6.53
CA ALA A 45 9.02 -0.90 5.56
C ALA A 45 10.48 -0.73 6.02
N ALA A 46 10.71 -0.39 7.30
CA ALA A 46 12.06 -0.30 7.85
C ALA A 46 12.78 -1.66 7.86
N GLU A 47 12.11 -2.73 8.33
CA GLU A 47 12.66 -4.09 8.32
C GLU A 47 13.07 -4.54 6.91
N MET A 48 12.22 -4.26 5.92
CA MET A 48 12.50 -4.54 4.50
C MET A 48 13.73 -3.77 4.01
N MET A 49 13.82 -2.48 4.28
CA MET A 49 14.96 -1.66 3.88
C MET A 49 16.27 -2.14 4.52
N LEU A 50 16.26 -2.47 5.81
CA LEU A 50 17.42 -3.03 6.50
C LEU A 50 17.87 -4.36 5.86
N SER A 51 16.92 -5.23 5.47
CA SER A 51 17.24 -6.50 4.77
C SER A 51 17.90 -6.30 3.40
N LEU A 52 17.69 -5.14 2.77
CA LEU A 52 18.27 -4.76 1.47
C LEU A 52 19.62 -4.02 1.59
N GLY A 53 20.12 -3.87 2.81
CA GLY A 53 21.39 -3.21 3.13
C GLY A 53 21.30 -1.68 3.19
N ILE A 54 20.10 -1.12 3.38
CA ILE A 54 19.94 0.29 3.77
C ILE A 54 20.42 0.42 5.21
N ARG A 55 21.21 1.46 5.49
CA ARG A 55 21.83 1.65 6.79
C ARG A 55 20.84 2.29 7.75
N GLU A 56 20.85 1.85 9.01
CA GLU A 56 19.89 2.28 10.01
C GLU A 56 19.91 3.80 10.22
N GLU A 57 21.08 4.44 10.14
CA GLU A 57 21.22 5.89 10.29
C GLU A 57 20.55 6.71 9.18
N GLN A 58 20.25 6.11 8.03
CA GLN A 58 19.52 6.78 6.96
C GLN A 58 18.02 6.86 7.30
N ILE A 59 17.50 5.96 8.12
CA ILE A 59 16.05 5.74 8.30
C ILE A 59 15.50 6.64 9.40
N GLN A 60 14.57 7.53 9.03
CA GLN A 60 13.84 8.42 9.93
C GLN A 60 12.42 7.88 10.11
N LEU A 61 12.14 7.39 11.31
CA LEU A 61 10.83 6.84 11.65
C LEU A 61 9.88 7.95 12.08
N TYR A 62 8.70 8.03 11.47
CA TYR A 62 7.62 8.91 11.94
C TYR A 62 6.39 8.09 12.33
N ASP A 63 5.69 8.54 13.35
CA ASP A 63 4.51 7.85 13.85
C ASP A 63 3.30 8.11 12.95
N LEU A 64 2.64 7.04 12.52
CA LEU A 64 1.44 7.10 11.70
C LEU A 64 0.26 6.48 12.45
N PRO A 65 -0.67 7.28 12.98
CA PRO A 65 -1.84 6.79 13.69
C PRO A 65 -2.73 5.91 12.79
N MET A 66 -2.94 4.66 13.18
CA MET A 66 -3.93 3.78 12.57
C MET A 66 -5.31 4.07 13.17
N SER A 67 -5.94 5.15 12.70
CA SER A 67 -7.30 5.53 13.04
C SER A 67 -8.21 5.46 11.82
N LYS A 68 -9.51 5.21 12.05
CA LYS A 68 -10.54 5.45 11.02
C LYS A 68 -10.78 6.96 10.82
N ASP A 69 -10.49 7.74 11.84
CA ASP A 69 -10.52 9.19 11.78
C ASP A 69 -9.28 9.68 11.04
N ARG A 70 -9.48 10.32 9.88
CA ARG A 70 -8.39 10.72 8.98
C ARG A 70 -7.54 11.84 9.56
N ASP A 71 -8.05 12.58 10.54
CA ASP A 71 -7.40 13.77 11.10
C ASP A 71 -6.00 13.46 11.64
N GLY A 72 -5.83 12.37 12.38
CA GLY A 72 -4.51 11.98 12.92
C GLY A 72 -3.50 11.53 11.87
N ALA A 73 -3.95 11.00 10.73
CA ALA A 73 -3.07 10.63 9.63
C ALA A 73 -2.63 11.86 8.82
N LEU A 74 -3.54 12.82 8.61
CA LEU A 74 -3.24 14.09 7.93
C LEU A 74 -2.20 14.91 8.71
N GLU A 75 -2.36 15.01 10.03
CA GLU A 75 -1.38 15.69 10.89
C GLU A 75 0.02 15.03 10.78
N ALA A 76 0.08 13.70 10.79
CA ALA A 76 1.35 12.97 10.61
C ALA A 76 1.99 13.25 9.23
N TYR A 77 1.18 13.37 8.17
CA TYR A 77 1.65 13.72 6.83
C TYR A 77 2.19 15.15 6.74
N GLU A 78 1.53 16.10 7.39
CA GLU A 78 2.00 17.48 7.48
C GLU A 78 3.34 17.55 8.24
N ILE A 79 3.44 16.85 9.37
CA ILE A 79 4.67 16.80 10.18
C ILE A 79 5.84 16.27 9.37
N VAL A 80 5.69 15.11 8.72
CA VAL A 80 6.79 14.51 7.93
C VAL A 80 7.16 15.36 6.72
N ALA A 81 6.17 16.00 6.06
CA ALA A 81 6.44 16.94 4.98
C ALA A 81 7.26 18.13 5.46
N ARG A 82 6.86 18.74 6.58
CA ARG A 82 7.59 19.87 7.19
C ARG A 82 9.02 19.47 7.56
N GLU A 83 9.19 18.34 8.23
CA GLU A 83 10.53 17.85 8.62
C GLU A 83 11.44 17.62 7.40
N ALA A 84 10.92 17.01 6.35
CA ALA A 84 11.66 16.79 5.11
C ALA A 84 12.04 18.12 4.44
N CYS A 85 11.12 19.09 4.41
CA CYS A 85 11.35 20.44 3.86
C CYS A 85 12.38 21.24 4.68
N GLU A 86 12.29 21.21 6.01
CA GLU A 86 13.26 21.85 6.92
C GLU A 86 14.64 21.23 6.76
N LYS A 87 14.71 19.90 6.66
CA LYS A 87 15.95 19.18 6.41
C LYS A 87 16.56 19.58 5.06
N GLN A 88 15.76 19.65 3.99
CA GLN A 88 16.24 20.08 2.68
C GLN A 88 16.69 21.54 2.66
N LYS A 89 16.03 22.44 3.41
CA LYS A 89 16.46 23.85 3.60
C LYS A 89 17.82 23.93 4.29
N ALA A 90 18.01 23.15 5.36
CA ALA A 90 19.25 23.14 6.14
C ALA A 90 20.42 22.51 5.36
N GLU A 91 20.13 21.49 4.54
CA GLU A 91 21.13 20.71 3.81
C GLU A 91 20.73 20.60 2.32
N PRO A 92 20.99 21.64 1.49
CA PRO A 92 20.52 21.67 0.11
C PRO A 92 21.05 20.55 -0.80
N SER A 93 22.18 19.94 -0.44
CA SER A 93 22.76 18.79 -1.16
C SER A 93 22.24 17.44 -0.68
N ALA A 94 21.50 17.39 0.44
CA ALA A 94 20.99 16.13 0.98
C ALA A 94 19.96 15.52 0.04
N ARG A 95 20.08 14.21 -0.17
CA ARG A 95 19.13 13.39 -0.92
C ARG A 95 18.08 12.84 0.03
N ILE A 96 16.86 13.33 -0.08
CA ILE A 96 15.74 12.92 0.78
C ILE A 96 14.82 11.97 0.02
N ALA A 97 14.46 10.87 0.67
CA ALA A 97 13.45 9.92 0.23
C ALA A 97 12.32 9.81 1.26
N ILE A 98 11.08 9.68 0.78
CA ILE A 98 9.91 9.34 1.58
C ILE A 98 9.33 8.07 0.97
N VAL A 99 9.19 7.01 1.77
CA VAL A 99 8.85 5.69 1.23
C VAL A 99 7.37 5.36 1.39
N ALA A 100 6.88 4.49 0.50
CA ALA A 100 5.56 3.89 0.63
C ALA A 100 5.61 2.40 0.24
N GLU A 101 4.87 1.56 0.97
CA GLU A 101 4.61 0.19 0.54
C GLU A 101 3.71 0.15 -0.71
N GLY A 102 3.93 -0.84 -1.57
CA GLY A 102 3.27 -0.95 -2.86
C GLY A 102 3.83 0.04 -3.87
N ASP A 103 3.00 0.99 -4.28
CA ASP A 103 3.33 2.04 -5.25
C ASP A 103 2.90 3.42 -4.72
N CYS A 104 3.81 4.40 -4.79
CA CYS A 104 3.57 5.77 -4.34
C CYS A 104 2.45 6.48 -5.11
N GLY A 105 2.05 6.01 -6.29
CA GLY A 105 0.94 6.55 -7.06
C GLY A 105 -0.41 5.90 -6.75
N PHE A 106 -0.47 4.86 -5.90
CA PHE A 106 -1.64 3.99 -5.80
C PHE A 106 -2.14 3.80 -4.36
N TYR A 107 -3.18 4.56 -3.97
CA TYR A 107 -3.75 4.59 -2.61
C TYR A 107 -2.71 4.83 -1.48
N SER A 108 -1.69 5.62 -1.80
CA SER A 108 -0.57 5.98 -0.93
C SER A 108 -0.76 7.36 -0.27
N SER A 109 -0.12 7.56 0.88
CA SER A 109 -0.05 8.85 1.59
C SER A 109 0.83 9.90 0.90
N SER A 110 1.65 9.49 -0.06
CA SER A 110 2.56 10.37 -0.81
C SER A 110 1.86 11.53 -1.52
N ALA A 111 0.59 11.40 -1.90
CA ALA A 111 -0.17 12.52 -2.45
C ALA A 111 -0.31 13.67 -1.44
N TYR A 112 -0.77 13.36 -0.22
CA TYR A 112 -0.95 14.35 0.85
C TYR A 112 0.38 14.99 1.27
N ILE A 113 1.41 14.16 1.46
CA ILE A 113 2.77 14.65 1.80
C ILE A 113 3.32 15.53 0.67
N GLY A 114 3.10 15.13 -0.59
CA GLY A 114 3.55 15.85 -1.77
C GLY A 114 2.94 17.24 -1.90
N GLU A 115 1.63 17.37 -1.65
CA GLU A 115 0.94 18.67 -1.65
C GLU A 115 1.58 19.65 -0.65
N HIS A 116 1.90 19.20 0.56
CA HIS A 116 2.58 20.03 1.56
C HIS A 116 4.03 20.39 1.15
N ILE A 117 4.77 19.45 0.55
CA ILE A 117 6.13 19.71 0.06
C ILE A 117 6.12 20.76 -1.06
N GLU A 118 5.16 20.69 -1.98
CA GLU A 118 5.01 21.63 -3.09
C GLU A 118 4.61 23.03 -2.60
N GLN A 119 3.76 23.12 -1.59
CA GLN A 119 3.41 24.40 -0.93
C GLN A 119 4.63 25.09 -0.31
N GLU A 120 5.61 24.32 0.17
CA GLU A 120 6.89 24.81 0.68
C GLU A 120 7.90 25.17 -0.42
N GLY A 121 7.52 25.05 -1.70
CA GLY A 121 8.32 25.44 -2.86
C GLY A 121 9.32 24.40 -3.36
N PHE A 122 9.19 23.14 -2.93
CA PHE A 122 10.05 22.04 -3.35
C PHE A 122 9.44 21.20 -4.48
N THR A 123 10.31 20.59 -5.27
CA THR A 123 9.91 19.63 -6.31
C THR A 123 9.98 18.20 -5.78
N THR A 124 9.04 17.38 -6.24
CA THR A 124 8.97 15.94 -5.92
C THR A 124 9.20 15.09 -7.16
N GLU A 125 9.78 13.90 -7.00
CA GLU A 125 9.86 12.87 -8.04
C GLU A 125 9.31 11.55 -7.50
N GLN A 126 8.41 10.89 -8.23
CA GLN A 126 7.89 9.58 -7.87
C GLN A 126 8.66 8.46 -8.57
N ILE A 127 9.07 7.44 -7.81
CA ILE A 127 9.64 6.21 -8.32
C ILE A 127 8.62 5.09 -8.10
N CYS A 128 8.11 4.54 -9.21
CA CYS A 128 7.09 3.50 -9.20
C CYS A 128 7.57 2.20 -8.56
N GLY A 129 6.61 1.45 -8.02
CA GLY A 129 6.79 0.13 -7.45
C GLY A 129 5.75 -0.85 -7.97
N VAL A 130 5.81 -2.10 -7.51
CA VAL A 130 4.83 -3.13 -7.85
C VAL A 130 3.63 -2.98 -6.90
N PRO A 131 2.42 -2.66 -7.40
CA PRO A 131 1.23 -2.62 -6.56
C PRO A 131 0.91 -4.01 -5.98
N ALA A 132 0.43 -4.04 -4.73
CA ALA A 132 0.19 -5.30 -4.02
C ALA A 132 -0.75 -6.27 -4.76
N PHE A 133 -1.78 -5.78 -5.45
CA PHE A 133 -2.70 -6.63 -6.20
C PHE A 133 -2.07 -7.27 -7.45
N ILE A 134 -1.04 -6.64 -8.04
CA ILE A 134 -0.26 -7.23 -9.14
C ILE A 134 0.58 -8.39 -8.60
N ALA A 135 1.22 -8.21 -7.44
CA ALA A 135 1.95 -9.28 -6.77
C ALA A 135 1.04 -10.43 -6.34
N CYS A 136 -0.15 -10.14 -5.83
CA CYS A 136 -1.19 -11.14 -5.53
C CYS A 136 -1.54 -11.97 -6.77
N ASN A 137 -1.80 -11.32 -7.90
CA ASN A 137 -2.10 -12.03 -9.14
C ASN A 137 -0.92 -12.91 -9.62
N GLY A 138 0.33 -12.49 -9.38
CA GLY A 138 1.52 -13.31 -9.63
C GLY A 138 1.52 -14.64 -8.86
N ARG A 139 1.01 -14.65 -7.61
CA ARG A 139 0.90 -15.87 -6.80
C ARG A 139 -0.15 -16.86 -7.31
N LEU A 140 -1.11 -16.40 -8.11
CA LEU A 140 -2.08 -17.28 -8.77
C LEU A 140 -1.56 -17.92 -10.07
N GLY A 141 -0.40 -17.49 -10.57
CA GLY A 141 0.09 -17.88 -11.90
C GLY A 141 -0.83 -17.43 -13.05
N GLY A 142 -1.73 -16.48 -12.78
CA GLY A 142 -2.80 -16.07 -13.68
C GLY A 142 -2.57 -14.70 -14.33
N GLN A 143 -3.50 -14.29 -15.18
CA GLN A 143 -3.54 -12.93 -15.74
C GLN A 143 -4.65 -12.15 -15.03
N LEU A 144 -4.37 -10.92 -14.58
CA LEU A 144 -5.36 -10.12 -13.85
C LEU A 144 -6.52 -9.71 -14.76
N VAL A 145 -6.20 -9.29 -15.98
CA VAL A 145 -7.11 -8.96 -17.08
C VAL A 145 -6.46 -9.35 -18.42
N GLN A 146 -7.27 -9.67 -19.42
CA GLN A 146 -6.88 -10.05 -20.79
C GLN A 146 -7.69 -9.29 -21.85
N LEU A 147 -7.07 -8.91 -22.97
CA LEU A 147 -7.74 -8.29 -24.12
C LEU A 147 -8.61 -7.08 -23.74
N GLU A 148 -9.94 -7.22 -23.85
CA GLU A 148 -10.94 -6.18 -23.58
C GLU A 148 -11.49 -6.24 -22.14
N GLU A 149 -10.94 -7.11 -21.29
CA GLU A 149 -11.31 -7.19 -19.88
C GLU A 149 -10.91 -5.91 -19.14
N GLN A 150 -11.82 -5.47 -18.28
CA GLN A 150 -11.61 -4.30 -17.43
C GLN A 150 -11.35 -4.74 -16.00
N CYS A 151 -10.57 -3.94 -15.29
CA CYS A 151 -10.29 -4.10 -13.87
C CYS A 151 -10.85 -2.90 -13.11
N THR A 152 -11.62 -3.14 -12.06
CA THR A 152 -12.01 -2.11 -11.10
C THR A 152 -11.30 -2.39 -9.79
N VAL A 153 -10.51 -1.41 -9.33
CA VAL A 153 -9.85 -1.48 -8.03
C VAL A 153 -10.59 -0.58 -7.05
N ILE A 154 -11.05 -1.16 -5.96
CA ILE A 154 -11.87 -0.49 -4.94
C ILE A 154 -11.07 -0.52 -3.64
N PRO A 155 -10.82 0.63 -3.00
CA PRO A 155 -10.26 0.63 -1.64
C PRO A 155 -11.32 0.07 -0.70
N GLY A 156 -10.99 -0.25 0.55
CA GLY A 156 -11.93 -0.90 1.47
C GLY A 156 -13.16 -0.06 1.90
N GLU A 157 -13.46 1.02 1.18
CA GLU A 157 -14.59 1.92 1.36
C GLU A 157 -15.16 2.28 -0.03
N ALA A 158 -16.48 2.12 -0.18
CA ALA A 158 -17.25 2.50 -1.37
C ALA A 158 -18.74 2.59 -0.98
N THR A 159 -19.53 3.32 -1.75
CA THR A 159 -20.98 3.43 -1.53
C THR A 159 -21.68 2.13 -1.88
N ARG A 160 -22.94 1.98 -1.44
CA ARG A 160 -23.73 0.79 -1.76
C ARG A 160 -23.91 0.63 -3.27
N GLU A 161 -24.16 1.73 -3.98
CA GLU A 161 -24.33 1.73 -5.43
C GLU A 161 -23.04 1.37 -6.18
N GLU A 162 -21.88 1.75 -5.64
CA GLU A 162 -20.57 1.37 -6.19
C GLU A 162 -20.32 -0.14 -6.02
N TRP A 163 -20.62 -0.70 -4.84
CA TRP A 163 -20.52 -2.14 -4.60
C TRP A 163 -21.47 -2.94 -5.48
N ASP A 164 -22.76 -2.57 -5.52
CA ASP A 164 -23.77 -3.25 -6.33
C ASP A 164 -23.34 -3.26 -7.81
N ARG A 165 -22.83 -2.12 -8.31
CA ARG A 165 -22.31 -2.02 -9.69
C ARG A 165 -21.09 -2.92 -9.91
N ALA A 166 -20.14 -2.92 -8.98
CA ALA A 166 -18.91 -3.71 -9.09
C ALA A 166 -19.20 -5.21 -9.19
N TRP A 167 -20.04 -5.74 -8.29
CA TRP A 167 -20.31 -7.18 -8.22
C TRP A 167 -21.15 -7.70 -9.39
N GLN A 168 -22.09 -6.89 -9.89
CA GLN A 168 -22.89 -7.21 -11.08
C GLN A 168 -22.08 -7.15 -12.38
N SER A 169 -20.98 -6.38 -12.40
CA SER A 169 -20.15 -6.23 -13.59
C SER A 169 -19.47 -7.53 -14.02
N ARG A 170 -19.07 -7.58 -15.30
CA ARG A 170 -18.22 -8.66 -15.84
C ARG A 170 -16.72 -8.44 -15.59
N HIS A 171 -16.36 -7.40 -14.86
CA HIS A 171 -14.97 -6.96 -14.71
C HIS A 171 -14.26 -7.77 -13.62
N THR A 172 -12.92 -7.80 -13.70
CA THR A 172 -12.11 -8.21 -12.56
C THR A 172 -12.25 -7.14 -11.48
N ILE A 173 -12.65 -7.56 -10.29
CA ILE A 173 -12.76 -6.67 -9.13
C ILE A 173 -11.61 -6.96 -8.19
N VAL A 174 -10.85 -5.93 -7.87
CA VAL A 174 -9.82 -5.96 -6.83
C VAL A 174 -10.33 -5.12 -5.66
N VAL A 175 -10.40 -5.70 -4.47
CA VAL A 175 -10.68 -4.96 -3.24
C VAL A 175 -9.43 -4.94 -2.39
N MET A 176 -8.97 -3.74 -2.05
CA MET A 176 -7.84 -3.53 -1.15
C MET A 176 -8.31 -3.21 0.26
N LYS A 177 -7.49 -3.49 1.28
CA LYS A 177 -7.80 -3.16 2.68
C LYS A 177 -9.07 -3.87 3.15
N GLY A 178 -9.15 -5.18 2.89
CA GLY A 178 -10.36 -5.99 3.09
C GLY A 178 -10.96 -5.90 4.50
N SER A 179 -10.16 -5.62 5.53
CA SER A 179 -10.63 -5.40 6.91
C SER A 179 -11.65 -4.26 7.05
N LEU A 180 -11.65 -3.29 6.13
CA LEU A 180 -12.57 -2.15 6.16
C LEU A 180 -13.96 -2.50 5.61
N CYS A 181 -14.08 -3.58 4.83
CA CYS A 181 -15.30 -3.99 4.13
C CYS A 181 -15.56 -5.51 4.23
N GLU A 182 -15.08 -6.17 5.29
CA GLU A 182 -15.17 -7.63 5.44
C GLU A 182 -16.61 -8.14 5.31
N ALA A 183 -17.57 -7.47 5.95
CA ALA A 183 -18.97 -7.84 5.88
C ALA A 183 -19.55 -7.76 4.46
N GLU A 184 -19.16 -6.74 3.69
CA GLU A 184 -19.57 -6.57 2.30
C GLU A 184 -19.00 -7.69 1.42
N ILE A 185 -17.72 -7.99 1.55
CA ILE A 185 -17.08 -9.08 0.80
C ILE A 185 -17.73 -10.43 1.11
N LYS A 186 -17.93 -10.75 2.39
CA LYS A 186 -18.56 -12.02 2.79
C LYS A 186 -19.99 -12.14 2.29
N SER A 187 -20.75 -11.03 2.31
CA SER A 187 -22.08 -10.95 1.71
C SER A 187 -22.04 -11.18 0.19
N ALA A 188 -21.09 -10.56 -0.52
CA ALA A 188 -20.94 -10.70 -1.96
C ALA A 188 -20.55 -12.13 -2.39
N ILE A 189 -19.72 -12.83 -1.62
CA ILE A 189 -19.38 -14.25 -1.85
C ILE A 189 -20.65 -15.11 -1.87
N ALA A 190 -21.57 -14.89 -0.94
CA ALA A 190 -22.83 -15.64 -0.87
C ALA A 190 -23.79 -15.29 -2.02
N GLN A 191 -23.81 -14.03 -2.46
CA GLN A 191 -24.74 -13.54 -3.48
C GLN A 191 -24.27 -13.81 -4.93
N HIS A 192 -22.96 -13.96 -5.14
CA HIS A 192 -22.35 -14.11 -6.46
C HIS A 192 -21.53 -15.40 -6.57
N PRO A 193 -22.16 -16.59 -6.51
CA PRO A 193 -21.48 -17.88 -6.63
C PRO A 193 -20.92 -18.14 -8.04
N ASP A 194 -21.30 -17.33 -9.03
CA ASP A 194 -20.76 -17.37 -10.39
C ASP A 194 -19.37 -16.73 -10.51
N ARG A 195 -18.92 -16.02 -9.47
CA ARG A 195 -17.59 -15.41 -9.42
C ARG A 195 -16.58 -16.35 -8.74
N LYS A 196 -15.35 -16.32 -9.23
CA LYS A 196 -14.18 -16.90 -8.55
C LYS A 196 -13.64 -15.88 -7.57
N TRP A 197 -13.30 -16.33 -6.36
CA TRP A 197 -12.81 -15.48 -5.28
C TRP A 197 -11.40 -15.93 -4.89
N HIS A 198 -10.47 -14.98 -4.88
CA HIS A 198 -9.11 -15.18 -4.43
C HIS A 198 -8.82 -14.21 -3.30
N TYR A 199 -8.31 -14.74 -2.20
CA TYR A 199 -8.01 -14.01 -1.00
C TYR A 199 -6.52 -14.06 -0.70
N PHE A 200 -5.98 -12.93 -0.28
CA PHE A 200 -4.57 -12.74 0.00
C PHE A 200 -4.38 -11.93 1.26
N GLU A 201 -3.38 -12.29 2.04
CA GLU A 201 -2.86 -11.48 3.13
C GLU A 201 -1.35 -11.44 3.13
N PHE A 202 -0.80 -10.28 3.48
CA PHE A 202 0.62 -10.12 3.75
C PHE A 202 1.51 -10.69 2.64
N VAL A 203 1.11 -10.55 1.38
CA VAL A 203 1.82 -11.11 0.22
C VAL A 203 3.26 -10.63 0.19
N GLY A 204 4.20 -11.56 0.07
CA GLY A 204 5.64 -11.29 0.13
C GLY A 204 6.21 -11.10 1.54
N MET A 205 5.42 -11.31 2.60
CA MET A 205 5.86 -11.19 4.00
C MET A 205 5.78 -12.55 4.72
N PRO A 206 6.43 -12.73 5.90
CA PRO A 206 6.45 -14.02 6.60
C PRO A 206 5.08 -14.61 7.00
N LYS A 207 4.02 -13.78 7.04
CA LYS A 207 2.64 -14.20 7.37
C LYS A 207 1.76 -14.34 6.12
N GLU A 208 2.37 -14.54 4.94
CA GLU A 208 1.63 -14.70 3.69
C GLU A 208 0.59 -15.82 3.82
N TYR A 209 -0.65 -15.50 3.45
CA TYR A 209 -1.72 -16.49 3.36
C TYR A 209 -2.55 -16.22 2.11
N ILE A 210 -2.82 -17.29 1.37
CA ILE A 210 -3.52 -17.24 0.10
C ILE A 210 -4.52 -18.39 0.06
N THR A 211 -5.76 -18.08 -0.28
CA THR A 211 -6.78 -19.11 -0.49
C THR A 211 -7.75 -18.70 -1.59
N SER A 212 -8.35 -19.71 -2.23
CA SER A 212 -9.48 -19.52 -3.15
C SER A 212 -10.72 -20.30 -2.69
N SER A 213 -10.65 -20.90 -1.48
CA SER A 213 -11.78 -21.57 -0.86
C SER A 213 -12.70 -20.52 -0.25
N THR A 214 -13.92 -20.38 -0.78
CA THR A 214 -14.92 -19.45 -0.23
C THR A 214 -15.24 -19.76 1.22
N ASP A 215 -15.24 -21.04 1.62
CA ASP A 215 -15.50 -21.44 3.01
C ASP A 215 -14.40 -20.96 3.96
N GLU A 216 -13.14 -21.05 3.55
CA GLU A 216 -12.01 -20.50 4.32
C GLU A 216 -12.11 -18.98 4.42
N ILE A 217 -12.44 -18.29 3.32
CA ILE A 217 -12.60 -16.83 3.30
C ILE A 217 -13.71 -16.38 4.26
N LEU A 218 -14.86 -17.07 4.25
CA LEU A 218 -16.01 -16.72 5.09
C LEU A 218 -15.72 -16.86 6.59
N GLN A 219 -14.85 -17.81 6.99
CA GLN A 219 -14.48 -18.06 8.39
C GLN A 219 -13.34 -17.18 8.89
N ARG A 220 -12.68 -16.42 8.02
CA ARG A 220 -11.46 -15.69 8.33
C ARG A 220 -11.73 -14.25 8.75
N GLU A 221 -10.96 -13.72 9.70
CA GLU A 221 -10.92 -12.29 10.03
C GLU A 221 -9.88 -11.61 9.13
N PHE A 222 -10.25 -10.49 8.51
CA PHE A 222 -9.39 -9.84 7.51
C PHE A 222 -8.47 -8.81 8.19
N PRO A 223 -7.14 -8.88 8.05
CA PRO A 223 -6.23 -7.81 8.45
C PRO A 223 -6.24 -6.67 7.43
N TYR A 224 -5.63 -5.54 7.80
CA TYR A 224 -5.51 -4.39 6.90
C TYR A 224 -4.77 -4.70 5.59
N PHE A 225 -3.71 -5.51 5.65
CA PHE A 225 -2.97 -5.96 4.47
C PHE A 225 -3.62 -7.20 3.83
N SER A 226 -4.93 -7.15 3.61
CA SER A 226 -5.69 -8.15 2.87
C SER A 226 -6.20 -7.60 1.54
N ILE A 227 -6.20 -8.45 0.52
CA ILE A 227 -6.66 -8.14 -0.84
C ILE A 227 -7.57 -9.26 -1.32
N ILE A 228 -8.65 -8.89 -2.01
CA ILE A 228 -9.54 -9.80 -2.70
C ILE A 228 -9.42 -9.54 -4.19
N ILE A 229 -9.30 -10.60 -4.98
CA ILE A 229 -9.44 -10.57 -6.43
C ILE A 229 -10.62 -11.46 -6.80
N SER A 230 -11.64 -10.88 -7.43
CA SER A 230 -12.87 -11.58 -7.83
C SER A 230 -13.10 -11.48 -9.33
N LYS A 231 -13.30 -12.61 -10.01
CA LYS A 231 -13.39 -12.70 -11.49
C LYS A 231 -14.62 -13.49 -11.94
N ARG A 232 -15.21 -13.15 -13.09
CA ARG A 232 -16.24 -13.96 -13.76
C ARG A 232 -15.60 -14.80 -14.86
N ARG A 233 -15.30 -16.06 -14.50
CA ARG A 233 -14.54 -17.06 -15.28
C ARG A 233 -13.10 -16.70 -15.61
#